data_AF-A0A920VTW5-F1
#
_entry.id   AF-A0A920VTW5-F1
#
_cell.length_a   1.000
_cell.length_b   1.000
_cell.length_c   1.000
_cell.angle_alpha   90.00
_cell.angle_beta   90.00
_cell.angle_gamma   90.00
#
_symmetry.space_group_name_H-M   'P 1'
#
loop_
_entity.id
_entity.type
_entity.pdbx_description
1 polymer ?
#
loop_
_entity_poly.entity_id
_entity_poly.type
_entity_poly.pdbx_seq_one_letter_code
_entity_poly.pdbx_strand_id
1 'polypeptide(L)'
;MMKRVLLILVGFLILGLEAGNHEENASGCDALNPVLGKTTVSIEHEGKDRSYRLYVPKNYKSDTPTPLIINFHGTGSNAEQQAIYSDMDSVAEKKRVYSC
;
A
#
# COMPACT_ATOMS: atom_id res chain seq x y z
N MET A 1 42.03 13.77 -32.08
CA MET A 1 40.61 13.33 -32.04
C MET A 1 40.25 12.62 -30.72
N MET A 2 41.06 11.67 -30.20
CA MET A 2 40.71 10.87 -29.00
C MET A 2 40.71 11.63 -27.65
N LYS A 3 41.47 12.71 -27.49
CA LYS A 3 41.51 13.48 -26.23
C LYS A 3 40.25 14.31 -25.94
N ARG A 4 39.50 14.71 -26.98
CA ARG A 4 38.23 15.43 -26.81
C ARG A 4 37.07 14.49 -26.48
N VAL A 5 37.12 13.25 -26.94
CA VAL A 5 36.16 12.19 -26.59
C VAL A 5 36.30 11.79 -25.11
N LEU A 6 37.54 11.77 -24.59
CA LEU A 6 37.80 11.46 -23.18
C LEU A 6 37.26 12.54 -22.22
N LEU A 7 37.24 13.81 -22.61
CA LEU A 7 36.71 14.90 -21.78
C LEU A 7 35.17 14.93 -21.71
N ILE A 8 34.49 14.46 -22.75
CA ILE A 8 33.02 14.41 -22.80
C ILE A 8 32.47 13.28 -21.90
N LEU A 9 33.19 12.15 -21.81
CA LEU A 9 32.80 11.02 -20.93
C LEU A 9 33.01 11.31 -19.44
N VAL A 10 34.00 12.12 -19.07
CA VAL A 10 34.23 12.51 -17.67
C VAL A 10 33.22 13.56 -17.20
N GLY A 11 32.77 14.45 -18.08
CA GLY A 11 31.79 15.50 -17.75
C GLY A 11 30.39 14.98 -17.40
N PHE A 12 29.96 13.86 -17.99
CA PHE A 12 28.67 13.25 -17.68
C PHE A 12 28.65 12.46 -16.36
N LEU A 13 29.83 12.11 -15.81
CA LEU A 13 29.93 11.35 -14.57
C LEU A 13 29.79 12.23 -13.31
N ILE A 14 29.92 13.55 -13.43
CA ILE A 14 30.02 14.47 -12.27
C ILE A 14 28.75 15.32 -12.07
N LEU A 15 27.76 15.25 -12.97
CA LEU A 15 26.49 16.03 -12.84
C LEU A 15 25.30 15.21 -12.31
N GLY A 16 25.49 13.95 -11.93
CA GLY A 16 24.40 13.06 -11.52
C GLY A 16 24.33 12.72 -10.03
N LEU A 17 25.21 13.26 -9.19
CA LEU A 17 25.30 12.85 -7.79
C LEU A 17 25.10 14.03 -6.83
N GLU A 18 23.85 14.38 -6.65
CA GLU A 18 23.30 14.91 -5.39
C GLU A 18 21.85 14.40 -5.32
N ALA A 19 21.74 13.08 -5.09
CA ALA A 19 20.51 12.53 -4.55
C ALA A 19 20.29 13.24 -3.21
N GLY A 20 19.32 14.16 -3.17
CA GLY A 20 18.89 14.74 -1.91
C GLY A 20 18.46 13.61 -1.00
N ASN A 21 19.19 13.41 0.10
CA ASN A 21 18.76 12.55 1.17
C ASN A 21 17.56 13.23 1.84
N HIS A 22 16.37 13.04 1.26
CA HIS A 22 15.15 13.34 1.97
C HIS A 22 14.94 12.17 2.93
N GLU A 23 15.53 12.31 4.11
CA GLU A 23 15.34 11.40 5.24
C GLU A 23 13.94 11.67 5.79
N GLU A 24 12.94 11.14 5.07
CA GLU A 24 11.58 11.07 5.57
C GLU A 24 11.56 9.99 6.65
N ASN A 25 11.76 10.42 7.90
CA ASN A 25 11.21 9.70 9.04
C ASN A 25 9.67 9.85 9.01
N ALA A 26 9.04 9.43 7.91
CA ALA A 26 7.67 9.02 7.97
C ALA A 26 7.70 7.78 8.86
N SER A 27 7.07 7.87 10.04
CA SER A 27 6.67 6.66 10.74
C SER A 27 5.77 5.90 9.76
N GLY A 28 6.35 4.93 9.06
CA GLY A 28 5.61 4.11 8.12
C GLY A 28 4.52 3.34 8.87
N CYS A 29 3.85 2.44 8.14
CA CYS A 29 2.90 1.50 8.72
C CYS A 29 3.49 0.61 9.84
N ASP A 30 4.79 0.73 10.14
CA ASP A 30 5.51 0.05 11.23
C ASP A 30 4.90 0.30 12.61
N ALA A 31 4.22 1.44 12.81
CA ALA A 31 3.50 1.74 14.04
C ALA A 31 2.06 1.20 14.08
N LEU A 32 1.55 0.66 12.97
CA LEU A 32 0.22 0.08 12.90
C LEU A 32 0.33 -1.40 13.26
N ASN A 33 -0.12 -1.75 14.46
CA ASN A 33 -0.55 -3.11 14.77
C ASN A 33 -2.01 -3.24 14.34
N PRO A 34 -2.30 -3.61 13.07
CA PRO A 34 -3.68 -3.74 12.65
C PRO A 34 -4.34 -4.89 13.41
N VAL A 35 -5.62 -4.70 13.73
CA VAL A 35 -6.43 -5.79 14.29
C VAL A 35 -6.58 -6.87 13.22
N LEU A 36 -6.13 -8.09 13.55
CA LEU A 36 -6.26 -9.24 12.66
C LEU A 36 -7.74 -9.64 12.48
N GLY A 37 -8.06 -10.17 11.31
CA GLY A 37 -9.41 -10.56 10.93
C GLY A 37 -10.26 -9.39 10.43
N LYS A 38 -11.59 -9.54 10.59
CA LYS A 38 -12.57 -8.57 10.11
C LYS A 38 -12.75 -7.42 11.10
N THR A 39 -12.65 -6.20 10.59
CA THR A 39 -13.04 -4.97 11.30
C THR A 39 -13.86 -4.05 10.42
N THR A 40 -14.62 -3.15 11.04
CA THR A 40 -15.22 -2.00 10.36
C THR A 40 -14.48 -0.77 10.83
N VAL A 41 -13.98 0.02 9.87
CA VAL A 41 -13.25 1.26 10.15
C VAL A 41 -14.10 2.42 9.67
N SER A 42 -14.20 3.46 10.50
CA SER A 42 -14.84 4.73 10.15
C SER A 42 -13.79 5.80 9.89
N ILE A 43 -14.02 6.60 8.87
CA ILE A 43 -13.18 7.75 8.50
C ILE A 43 -14.07 8.95 8.21
N GLU A 44 -13.58 10.14 8.51
CA GLU A 44 -14.16 11.38 8.02
C GLU A 44 -13.49 11.71 6.68
N HIS A 45 -14.29 11.99 5.65
CA HIS A 45 -13.79 12.48 4.38
C HIS A 45 -14.76 13.49 3.75
N GLU A 46 -14.30 14.74 3.64
CA GLU A 46 -15.03 15.89 3.09
C GLU A 46 -16.30 16.30 3.88
N GLY A 47 -16.18 16.35 5.20
CA GLY A 47 -17.26 16.61 6.14
C GLY A 47 -18.27 15.46 6.26
N LYS A 48 -17.91 14.24 5.84
CA LYS A 48 -18.81 13.08 5.83
C LYS A 48 -18.15 11.87 6.47
N ASP A 49 -18.89 11.25 7.39
CA ASP A 49 -18.52 9.95 7.93
C ASP A 49 -18.73 8.88 6.87
N ARG A 50 -17.67 8.12 6.62
CA ARG A 50 -17.64 6.96 5.74
C ARG A 50 -17.13 5.78 6.54
N SER A 51 -17.50 4.58 6.11
CA SER A 51 -16.95 3.36 6.68
C SER A 51 -16.61 2.35 5.60
N TYR A 52 -15.64 1.51 5.91
CA TYR A 52 -15.24 0.38 5.09
C TYR A 52 -15.01 -0.85 5.97
N ARG A 53 -15.02 -2.01 5.33
CA ARG A 53 -14.80 -3.30 5.98
C ARG A 53 -13.38 -3.74 5.68
N LEU A 54 -12.53 -3.84 6.68
CA LEU A 54 -11.16 -4.28 6.53
C LEU A 54 -11.02 -5.74 6.95
N TYR A 55 -10.38 -6.55 6.11
CA TYR A 55 -9.92 -7.88 6.45
C TYR A 55 -8.40 -7.95 6.43
N VAL A 56 -7.82 -8.32 7.57
CA VAL A 56 -6.38 -8.51 7.74
C VAL A 56 -6.10 -10.00 7.97
N PRO A 57 -5.34 -10.68 7.09
CA PRO A 57 -5.01 -12.10 7.25
C PRO A 57 -4.33 -12.42 8.59
N LYS A 58 -4.64 -13.57 9.19
CA LYS A 58 -4.00 -14.03 10.43
C LYS A 58 -2.48 -14.16 10.33
N ASN A 59 -1.98 -14.39 9.12
CA ASN A 59 -0.57 -14.55 8.85
C ASN A 59 0.13 -13.23 8.47
N TYR A 60 -0.56 -12.08 8.54
CA TYR A 60 0.00 -10.76 8.27
C TYR A 60 1.26 -10.50 9.12
N LYS A 61 2.25 -9.84 8.50
CA LYS A 61 3.48 -9.40 9.16
C LYS A 61 3.81 -7.98 8.69
N SER A 62 4.01 -7.06 9.62
CA SER A 62 4.29 -5.64 9.32
C SER A 62 5.61 -5.41 8.59
N ASP A 63 6.59 -6.29 8.81
CA ASP A 63 7.90 -6.27 8.15
C ASP A 63 7.88 -6.81 6.70
N THR A 64 6.74 -7.31 6.23
CA THR A 64 6.62 -7.96 4.92
C THR A 64 5.70 -7.14 4.02
N PRO A 65 6.21 -6.56 2.92
CA PRO A 65 5.38 -5.85 1.94
C PRO A 65 4.23 -6.73 1.47
N THR A 66 3.00 -6.22 1.63
CA THR A 66 1.76 -6.95 1.41
C THR A 66 0.84 -6.09 0.56
N PRO A 67 0.31 -6.56 -0.58
CA PRO A 67 -0.55 -5.76 -1.44
C PRO A 67 -1.91 -5.49 -0.80
N LEU A 68 -2.47 -4.31 -1.08
CA LEU A 68 -3.82 -3.92 -0.71
C LEU A 68 -4.78 -4.09 -1.89
N ILE A 69 -5.89 -4.78 -1.65
CA ILE A 69 -7.02 -4.89 -2.58
C ILE A 69 -8.17 -4.05 -2.04
N ILE A 70 -8.74 -3.22 -2.91
CA ILE A 70 -9.96 -2.46 -2.63
C ILE A 70 -11.10 -3.14 -3.38
N ASN A 71 -12.11 -3.62 -2.66
CA ASN A 71 -13.19 -4.44 -3.18
C ASN A 71 -14.54 -3.74 -3.04
N PHE A 72 -14.90 -2.95 -4.05
CA PHE A 72 -16.14 -2.20 -4.05
C PHE A 72 -17.36 -3.09 -4.28
N HIS A 73 -18.42 -2.81 -3.53
CA HIS A 73 -19.72 -3.44 -3.72
C HIS A 73 -20.48 -2.85 -4.92
N GLY A 74 -21.37 -3.64 -5.51
CA GLY A 74 -22.25 -3.18 -6.58
C GLY A 74 -23.46 -2.39 -6.07
N THR A 75 -24.23 -1.82 -7.02
CA THR A 75 -25.48 -1.12 -6.75
C THR A 75 -26.46 -2.02 -5.97
N GLY A 76 -27.09 -1.47 -4.92
CA GLY A 76 -28.08 -2.19 -4.11
C GLY A 76 -27.49 -3.14 -3.06
N SER A 77 -26.16 -3.19 -2.92
CA SER A 77 -25.48 -4.00 -1.91
C SER A 77 -24.62 -3.16 -0.96
N ASN A 78 -23.89 -3.82 -0.05
CA ASN A 78 -22.97 -3.20 0.89
C ASN A 78 -21.67 -4.02 1.06
N ALA A 79 -20.71 -3.51 1.84
CA ALA A 79 -19.41 -4.12 2.03
C ALA A 79 -19.45 -5.57 2.59
N GLU A 80 -20.39 -5.88 3.50
CA GLU A 80 -20.52 -7.24 4.05
C GLU A 80 -21.06 -8.21 3.00
N GLN A 81 -22.06 -7.80 2.22
CA GLN A 81 -22.58 -8.61 1.11
C GLN A 81 -21.53 -8.84 0.04
N GLN A 82 -20.75 -7.82 -0.30
CA GLN A 82 -19.66 -7.95 -1.26
C GLN A 82 -18.56 -8.92 -0.78
N ALA A 83 -18.22 -8.89 0.52
CA ALA A 83 -17.28 -9.85 1.09
C ALA A 83 -17.79 -11.30 0.94
N ILE A 84 -19.10 -11.53 1.12
CA ILE A 84 -19.72 -12.83 0.91
C ILE A 84 -19.72 -13.23 -0.58
N TYR A 85 -20.09 -12.33 -1.48
CA TYR A 85 -20.19 -12.63 -2.91
C TYR A 85 -18.83 -12.92 -3.56
N SER A 86 -17.78 -12.23 -3.12
CA SER A 86 -16.45 -12.32 -3.71
C SER A 86 -15.55 -13.37 -3.08
N ASP A 87 -15.84 -13.79 -1.84
CA ASP A 87 -14.97 -14.65 -1.01
C ASP A 87 -13.52 -14.10 -0.89
N MET A 88 -13.36 -12.77 -0.94
CA MET A 88 -12.03 -12.15 -0.93
C MET A 88 -11.30 -12.30 0.40
N ASP A 89 -12.00 -12.53 1.51
CA ASP A 89 -11.37 -12.84 2.81
C ASP A 89 -10.58 -14.16 2.75
N SER A 90 -11.13 -15.18 2.09
CA SER A 90 -10.48 -16.48 1.87
C SER A 90 -9.26 -16.34 0.98
N VAL A 91 -9.34 -15.48 -0.04
CA VAL A 91 -8.19 -15.13 -0.89
C VAL A 91 -7.13 -14.39 -0.09
N ALA A 92 -7.54 -13.42 0.73
CA ALA A 92 -6.67 -12.65 1.62
C ALA A 92 -5.86 -13.57 2.54
N GLU A 93 -6.51 -14.55 3.20
CA GLU A 93 -5.80 -15.53 4.04
C GLU A 93 -4.77 -16.36 3.28
N LYS A 94 -5.15 -16.87 2.09
CA LYS A 94 -4.31 -17.79 1.31
C LYS A 94 -3.15 -17.08 0.63
N LYS A 95 -3.36 -15.84 0.18
CA LYS A 95 -2.43 -15.11 -0.68
C LYS A 95 -1.68 -13.99 0.04
N ARG A 96 -1.98 -13.74 1.31
CA ARG A 96 -1.42 -12.63 2.08
C ARG A 96 -1.67 -11.32 1.34
N VAL A 97 -2.95 -10.97 1.19
CA VAL A 97 -3.36 -9.67 0.66
C VAL A 97 -4.35 -9.04 1.63
N TYR A 98 -4.41 -7.72 1.69
CA TYR A 98 -5.46 -7.03 2.44
C TYR A 98 -6.70 -6.86 1.58
N SER A 99 -7.89 -6.97 2.18
CA SER A 99 -9.15 -6.62 1.50
C SER A 99 -9.85 -5.51 2.27
N CYS A 100 -10.16 -4.42 1.57
CA CYS A 100 -10.92 -3.25 2.05
C CYS A 100 -12.27 -3.14 1.34
#